data_AF-A0A7W0LIQ3-F1
#
_entry.id   AF-A0A7W0LIQ3-F1
#
_cell.length_a   1.000
_cell.length_b   1.000
_cell.length_c   1.000
_cell.angle_alpha   90.00
_cell.angle_beta   90.00
_cell.angle_gamma   90.00
#
_symmetry.space_group_name_H-M   'P 1'
#
loop_
_entity.id
_entity.type
_entity.pdbx_description
1 polymer ?
#
loop_
_entity_poly.entity_id
_entity_poly.type
_entity_poly.pdbx_seq_one_letter_code
_entity_poly.pdbx_strand_id
1 'polypeptide(L)'
;MPSRHPRIQVPNDPELRRAISRAREFLAPRAAESQIVRALALRGAEALESDEEESRQARKFLVEVAEGTSGLDLDGLRTARERAWH
;
A
#
# COMPACT_ATOMS: atom_id res chain seq x y z
N MET A 1 9.03 25.09 -27.53
CA MET A 1 8.67 25.40 -26.12
C MET A 1 9.33 24.37 -25.22
N PRO A 2 10.15 24.75 -24.24
CA PRO A 2 10.62 23.80 -23.23
C PRO A 2 9.42 23.40 -22.35
N SER A 3 9.18 22.10 -22.16
CA SER A 3 8.15 21.65 -21.23
C SER A 3 8.57 22.07 -19.81
N ARG A 4 7.66 22.70 -19.05
CA ARG A 4 7.88 23.14 -17.66
C ARG A 4 8.28 22.02 -16.68
N HIS A 5 8.15 20.76 -17.08
CA HIS A 5 8.45 19.60 -16.25
C HIS A 5 9.66 18.83 -16.79
N PRO A 6 10.62 18.45 -15.93
CA PRO A 6 11.73 17.59 -16.32
C PRO A 6 11.20 16.23 -16.78
N ARG A 7 11.84 15.66 -17.81
CA ARG A 7 11.47 14.35 -18.34
C ARG A 7 12.28 13.27 -17.66
N ILE A 8 11.61 12.18 -17.30
CA ILE A 8 12.23 10.96 -16.79
C ILE A 8 12.23 9.96 -17.94
N GLN A 9 13.41 9.44 -18.29
CA GLN A 9 13.50 8.34 -19.25
C GLN A 9 13.33 7.03 -18.50
N VAL A 10 12.37 6.22 -18.95
CA VAL A 10 12.07 4.91 -18.36
C VAL A 10 12.23 3.86 -19.46
N PRO A 11 12.99 2.78 -19.22
CA PRO A 11 13.06 1.66 -20.15
C PRO A 11 11.67 1.08 -20.43
N ASN A 12 11.35 0.85 -21.71
CA ASN A 12 10.07 0.23 -22.10
C ASN A 12 10.20 -1.29 -22.21
N ASP A 13 10.54 -1.94 -21.10
CA ASP A 13 10.73 -3.39 -21.04
C ASP A 13 9.38 -4.15 -21.09
N PRO A 14 9.38 -5.49 -21.31
CA PRO A 14 8.15 -6.29 -21.36
C PRO A 14 7.33 -6.29 -20.05
N GLU A 15 7.96 -6.10 -18.90
CA GLU A 15 7.27 -6.05 -17.61
C GLU A 15 6.50 -4.74 -17.46
N LEU A 16 7.14 -3.60 -17.75
CA LEU A 16 6.47 -2.30 -17.73
C LEU A 16 5.30 -2.25 -18.72
N ARG A 17 5.46 -2.79 -19.93
CA ARG A 17 4.35 -2.86 -20.91
C ARG A 17 3.16 -3.66 -20.38
N ARG A 18 3.41 -4.78 -19.71
CA ARG A 18 2.35 -5.59 -19.08
C ARG A 18 1.68 -4.84 -17.93
N ALA A 19 2.46 -4.11 -17.12
CA ALA A 19 1.91 -3.29 -16.05
C ALA A 19 1.01 -2.17 -16.60
N ILE A 20 1.46 -1.44 -17.62
CA ILE A 20 0.68 -0.40 -18.30
C ILE A 20 -0.59 -0.98 -18.91
N SER A 21 -0.51 -2.14 -19.58
CA SER A 21 -1.67 -2.80 -20.18
C SER A 21 -2.73 -3.17 -19.14
N ARG A 22 -2.34 -3.77 -18.02
CA ARG A 22 -3.26 -4.10 -16.92
C ARG A 22 -3.88 -2.84 -16.31
N ALA A 23 -3.04 -1.84 -16.04
CA ALA A 23 -3.48 -0.61 -15.39
C ALA A 23 -4.44 0.22 -16.26
N ARG A 24 -4.31 0.14 -17.59
CA ARG A 24 -5.15 0.84 -18.55
C ARG A 24 -6.64 0.50 -18.39
N GLU A 25 -6.96 -0.74 -18.04
CA GLU A 25 -8.34 -1.20 -17.81
C GLU A 25 -8.99 -0.50 -16.59
N PHE A 26 -8.21 -0.21 -15.56
CA PHE A 26 -8.71 0.35 -14.29
C PHE A 26 -8.58 1.87 -14.18
N LEU A 27 -7.66 2.49 -14.93
CA LEU A 27 -7.39 3.92 -14.83
C LEU A 27 -8.17 4.72 -15.88
N ALA A 28 -7.88 4.47 -17.16
CA ALA A 28 -8.46 5.19 -18.29
C ALA A 28 -8.12 4.47 -19.60
N PRO A 29 -9.09 3.79 -20.24
CA PRO A 29 -8.82 2.96 -21.43
C PRO A 29 -8.16 3.73 -22.59
N ARG A 30 -8.48 5.02 -22.73
CA ARG A 30 -8.03 5.90 -23.82
C ARG A 30 -6.85 6.83 -23.44
N ALA A 31 -6.29 6.71 -22.25
CA ALA A 31 -5.18 7.56 -21.82
C ALA A 31 -3.88 7.24 -22.58
N ALA A 32 -3.01 8.24 -22.71
CA ALA A 32 -1.65 8.05 -23.22
C ALA A 32 -0.83 7.20 -22.23
N GLU A 33 0.15 6.44 -22.71
CA GLU A 33 1.00 5.61 -21.84
C GLU A 33 1.68 6.42 -20.74
N SER A 34 2.16 7.63 -21.05
CA SER A 34 2.78 8.55 -20.08
C SER A 34 1.82 8.96 -18.95
N GLN A 35 0.52 9.04 -19.23
CA GLN A 35 -0.50 9.32 -18.21
C GLN A 35 -0.73 8.11 -17.31
N ILE A 36 -0.74 6.90 -17.89
CA ILE A 36 -0.83 5.64 -17.14
C ILE A 36 0.40 5.46 -16.24
N VAL A 37 1.61 5.69 -16.77
CA VAL A 37 2.86 5.62 -16.00
C VAL A 37 2.86 6.62 -14.85
N ARG A 38 2.44 7.87 -15.10
CA ARG A 38 2.31 8.88 -14.05
C ARG A 38 1.33 8.46 -12.96
N ALA A 39 0.16 7.95 -13.35
CA ALA A 39 -0.85 7.50 -12.39
C ALA A 39 -0.37 6.30 -11.56
N LEU A 40 0.33 5.35 -12.18
CA LEU A 40 0.96 4.23 -11.48
C LEU A 40 2.01 4.70 -10.48
N ALA A 41 2.87 5.65 -10.87
CA ALA A 41 3.90 6.17 -9.98
C ALA A 41 3.31 6.87 -8.74
N LEU A 42 2.26 7.68 -8.92
CA LEU A 42 1.60 8.37 -7.82
C LEU A 42 0.91 7.39 -6.88
N ARG A 43 0.14 6.44 -7.41
CA ARG A 43 -0.52 5.41 -6.59
C ARG A 43 0.48 4.47 -5.91
N GLY A 44 1.62 4.20 -6.57
CA GLY A 44 2.70 3.43 -5.97
C GLY A 44 3.31 4.14 -4.76
N ALA A 45 3.50 5.47 -4.84
CA ALA A 45 3.95 6.25 -3.70
C ALA A 45 2.93 6.22 -2.54
N GLU A 46 1.64 6.42 -2.84
CA GLU A 46 0.56 6.35 -1.84
C GLU A 46 0.50 4.96 -1.16
N ALA A 47 0.67 3.88 -1.94
CA ALA A 47 0.68 2.52 -1.39
C ALA A 47 1.88 2.29 -0.45
N LEU A 48 3.07 2.76 -0.83
CA LEU A 48 4.26 2.65 0.02
C LEU A 48 4.10 3.43 1.33
N GLU A 49 3.52 4.64 1.27
CA GLU A 49 3.21 5.44 2.47
C GLU A 49 2.19 4.73 3.38
N SER A 50 1.15 4.12 2.79
CA SER A 50 0.15 3.34 3.52
C SER A 50 0.76 2.11 4.19
N ASP A 51 1.58 1.34 3.47
CA ASP A 51 2.24 0.14 3.99
C ASP A 51 3.16 0.47 5.18
N GLU A 52 3.87 1.60 5.10
CA GLU A 52 4.73 2.07 6.19
C GLU A 52 3.93 2.56 7.40
N GLU A 53 2.83 3.30 7.18
CA GLU A 53 1.93 3.72 8.25
C GLU A 53 1.29 2.50 8.94
N GLU A 54 0.75 1.55 8.18
CA GLU A 54 0.16 0.31 8.72
C GLU A 54 1.19 -0.49 9.53
N SER A 55 2.41 -0.62 9.00
CA SER A 55 3.51 -1.29 9.72
C SER A 55 3.86 -0.58 11.03
N ARG A 56 3.88 0.75 11.02
CA ARG A 56 4.15 1.58 12.20
C ARG A 56 3.03 1.48 13.23
N GLN A 57 1.77 1.51 12.81
CA GLN A 57 0.61 1.33 13.68
C GLN A 57 0.58 -0.07 14.29
N ALA A 58 0.85 -1.12 13.50
CA ALA A 58 0.91 -2.49 14.00
C ALA A 58 2.00 -2.64 15.08
N ARG A 59 3.19 -2.08 14.86
CA ARG A 59 4.28 -2.08 15.86
C ARG A 59 3.89 -1.31 17.11
N LYS A 60 3.30 -0.12 16.97
CA LYS A 60 2.84 0.69 18.10
C LYS A 60 1.83 -0.08 18.94
N PHE A 61 0.85 -0.70 18.28
CA PHE A 61 -0.15 -1.51 18.96
C PHE A 61 0.45 -2.70 19.71
N LEU A 62 1.45 -3.39 19.14
CA LEU A 62 2.15 -4.47 19.84
C LEU A 62 2.88 -3.98 21.10
N VAL A 63 3.46 -2.78 21.06
CA VAL A 63 4.06 -2.15 22.25
C VAL A 63 2.99 -1.83 23.29
N GLU A 64 1.87 -1.22 22.88
CA GLU A 64 0.75 -0.93 23.79
C GLU A 64 0.19 -2.22 24.44
N VAL A 65 0.15 -3.32 23.70
CA VAL A 65 -0.22 -4.65 24.22
C VAL A 65 0.80 -5.15 25.25
N ALA A 66 2.09 -5.06 24.97
CA ALA A 66 3.15 -5.49 25.88
C ALA A 66 3.22 -4.64 27.16
N GLU A 67 2.93 -3.35 27.06
CA GLU A 67 2.87 -2.41 28.17
C GLU A 67 1.55 -2.48 28.96
N GLY A 68 0.56 -3.23 28.47
CA GLY A 68 -0.78 -3.33 29.08
C GLY A 68 -1.62 -2.05 28.92
N THR A 69 -1.25 -1.17 28.00
CA THR A 69 -1.91 0.13 27.75
C THR A 69 -2.85 0.10 26.54
N SER A 70 -2.91 -1.01 25.80
CA SER A 70 -3.79 -1.19 24.63
C SER A 70 -5.28 -1.17 24.94
N GLY A 71 -5.67 -1.26 26.21
CA GLY A 71 -7.08 -1.37 26.63
C GLY A 71 -7.73 -2.72 26.31
N LEU A 72 -6.95 -3.69 25.79
CA LEU A 72 -7.41 -5.06 25.60
C LEU A 72 -7.36 -5.85 26.91
N ASP A 73 -8.48 -6.49 27.26
CA ASP A 73 -8.51 -7.52 28.31
C ASP A 73 -7.94 -8.85 27.75
N LEU A 74 -6.61 -8.94 27.74
CA LEU A 74 -5.90 -10.12 27.22
C LEU A 74 -6.18 -11.38 28.04
N ASP A 75 -6.48 -11.24 29.34
CA ASP A 75 -6.82 -12.37 30.21
C ASP A 75 -8.24 -12.88 29.92
N GLY A 76 -9.19 -11.98 29.68
CA GLY A 76 -10.52 -12.32 29.21
C GLY A 76 -10.51 -13.02 27.84
N LEU A 77 -9.71 -12.51 26.88
CA LEU A 77 -9.54 -13.13 25.57
C LEU A 77 -8.91 -14.53 25.65
N ARG A 78 -7.93 -14.71 26.54
CA ARG A 78 -7.31 -16.04 26.80
C ARG A 78 -8.34 -17.03 27.35
N THR A 79 -9.12 -16.59 28.34
CA THR A 79 -10.19 -17.38 28.95
C THR A 79 -11.27 -17.78 27.93
N ALA A 80 -11.68 -16.86 27.06
CA ALA A 80 -12.66 -17.13 26.00
C ALA A 80 -12.14 -18.17 24.99
N ARG A 81 -10.86 -18.07 24.60
CA ARG A 81 -10.22 -19.05 23.71
C ARG A 81 -10.20 -20.45 24.32
N GLU A 82 -9.85 -20.57 25.59
CA GLU A 82 -9.80 -21.87 26.29
C GLU A 82 -11.19 -22.53 26.37
N ARG A 83 -12.26 -21.74 26.57
CA ARG A 83 -13.64 -22.26 26.60
C ARG A 83 -14.19 -22.63 25.23
N ALA A 84 -13.71 -22.02 24.14
CA ALA A 84 -14.21 -22.30 22.80
C ALA A 84 -13.69 -23.62 22.20
N TRP A 85 -12.64 -24.21 22.80
CA TRP A 85 -12.04 -25.48 22.38
C TRP A 85 -12.22 -26.62 23.40
N HIS A 86 -13.10 -26.42 24.40
CA HIS A 86 -13.56 -27.42 25.36
C HIS A 86 -15.06 -27.64 25.21
#